data_AF-A0A3N6NQP2-F1
#
_entry.id   AF-A0A3N6NQP2-F1
#
_cell.length_a   1.000
_cell.length_b   1.000
_cell.length_c   1.000
_cell.angle_alpha   90.00
_cell.angle_beta   90.00
_cell.angle_gamma   90.00
#
_symmetry.space_group_name_H-M   'P 1'
#
loop_
_entity.id
_entity.type
_entity.pdbx_description
1 polymer ?
#
loop_
_entity_poly.entity_id
_entity_poly.type
_entity_poly.pdbx_seq_one_letter_code
_entity_poly.pdbx_strand_id
1 'polypeptide(L)'
;MEVEHSKLGKLQIIAWHQLHFRQLAHQKLSVIRVQQLDSPKSKPLWLGWHGEQIPNLIEIVDLYLRRLTIEHWYRFSKQRLHWTLPNLGTKEQCDRWSDLMPMVTWELWLARGMMEDHPLPWQKAQSNLTPGRTAQGFGAVIAVVGTPALSPQPRGKSPGSKKGQIRNKRKRYPIVKKGKGKFESQKKKHKKDEISLINLNICFSYLLIV
;
A
#
# COMPACT_ATOMS: atom_id res chain seq x y z
N MET A 1 28.13 -1.25 -17.95
CA MET A 1 27.70 -2.48 -18.64
C MET A 1 26.54 -2.15 -19.54
N GLU A 2 26.56 -2.63 -20.78
CA GLU A 2 25.43 -2.51 -21.72
C GLU A 2 24.71 -3.85 -21.81
N VAL A 3 23.39 -3.83 -21.68
CA VAL A 3 22.55 -5.03 -21.62
C VAL A 3 21.27 -4.80 -22.39
N GLU A 4 20.78 -5.84 -23.06
CA GLU A 4 19.46 -5.85 -23.65
C GLU A 4 18.41 -6.36 -22.65
N HIS A 5 17.40 -5.55 -22.37
CA HIS A 5 16.33 -5.85 -21.42
C HIS A 5 14.99 -6.04 -22.13
N SER A 6 14.30 -7.14 -21.86
CA SER A 6 13.07 -7.57 -22.54
C SER A 6 12.00 -6.47 -22.71
N LYS A 7 11.78 -5.64 -21.69
CA LYS A 7 10.77 -4.55 -21.70
C LYS A 7 11.31 -3.16 -22.05
N LEU A 8 12.60 -2.94 -21.85
CA LEU A 8 13.20 -1.60 -21.86
C LEU A 8 14.22 -1.42 -23.00
N GLY A 9 14.46 -2.45 -23.81
CA GLY A 9 15.45 -2.40 -24.88
C GLY A 9 16.88 -2.32 -24.33
N LYS A 10 17.76 -1.63 -25.04
CA LYS A 10 19.17 -1.49 -24.67
C LYS A 10 19.34 -0.52 -23.50
N LEU A 11 19.96 -1.02 -22.44
CA LEU A 11 20.24 -0.31 -21.21
C LEU A 11 21.75 -0.22 -20.99
N GLN A 12 22.20 0.97 -20.59
CA GLN A 12 23.51 1.17 -19.99
C GLN A 12 23.35 1.28 -18.47
N ILE A 13 23.99 0.38 -17.75
CA ILE A 13 23.97 0.32 -16.28
C ILE A 13 25.38 0.56 -15.75
N ILE A 14 25.50 1.52 -14.82
CA ILE A 14 26.74 1.86 -14.13
C ILE A 14 26.47 1.81 -12.63
N ALA A 15 27.35 1.18 -11.86
CA ALA A 15 27.22 1.08 -10.41
C ALA A 15 28.48 1.61 -9.72
N TRP A 16 28.28 2.34 -8.62
CA TRP A 16 29.32 2.79 -7.70
C TRP A 16 29.03 2.19 -6.33
N HIS A 17 30.03 1.52 -5.76
CA HIS A 17 29.92 0.80 -4.49
C HIS A 17 30.64 1.53 -3.36
N GLN A 18 30.37 1.13 -2.11
CA GLN A 18 31.01 1.64 -0.90
C GLN A 18 30.83 3.15 -0.67
N LEU A 19 29.76 3.73 -1.24
CA LEU A 19 29.35 5.08 -0.96
C LEU A 19 28.69 5.14 0.43
N HIS A 20 28.62 6.32 1.03
CA HIS A 20 27.99 6.52 2.32
C HIS A 20 27.51 7.96 2.44
N PHE A 21 26.50 8.19 3.26
CA PHE A 21 26.10 9.55 3.62
C PHE A 21 27.05 10.11 4.68
N ARG A 22 27.30 11.42 4.65
CA ARG A 22 28.18 12.10 5.62
C ARG A 22 27.76 11.87 7.09
N GLN A 23 26.45 11.75 7.34
CA GLN A 23 25.89 11.52 8.68
C GLN A 23 25.80 10.03 9.06
N LEU A 24 26.03 9.11 8.11
CA LEU A 24 25.88 7.66 8.27
C LEU A 24 27.05 6.92 7.62
N ALA A 25 28.28 7.26 8.02
CA ALA A 25 29.49 6.69 7.42
C ALA A 25 29.61 5.16 7.58
N HIS A 26 28.99 4.60 8.62
CA HIS A 26 28.99 3.16 8.86
C HIS A 26 28.07 2.38 7.90
N GLN A 27 27.09 3.04 7.28
CA GLN A 27 26.17 2.40 6.33
C GLN A 27 26.68 2.59 4.92
N LYS A 28 27.22 1.51 4.34
CA LYS A 28 27.64 1.47 2.94
C LYS A 28 26.42 1.31 2.06
N LEU A 29 26.40 2.06 0.96
CA LEU A 29 25.37 2.00 -0.07
C LEU A 29 26.02 1.89 -1.45
N SER A 30 25.27 1.35 -2.40
CA SER A 30 25.63 1.38 -3.80
C SER A 30 24.68 2.31 -4.55
N VAL A 31 25.22 3.14 -5.44
CA VAL A 31 24.43 3.97 -6.36
C VAL A 31 24.51 3.35 -7.73
N ILE A 32 23.36 3.17 -8.38
CA ILE A 32 23.26 2.56 -9.69
C ILE A 32 22.55 3.55 -10.63
N ARG A 33 23.17 3.85 -11.76
CA ARG A 33 22.57 4.64 -12.84
C ARG A 33 22.15 3.70 -13.96
N VAL A 34 20.90 3.80 -14.35
CA VAL A 34 20.30 3.04 -15.46
C VAL A 34 19.86 4.04 -16.52
N GLN A 35 20.38 3.90 -17.74
CA GLN A 35 20.05 4.76 -18.86
C GLN A 35 19.60 3.92 -20.05
N GLN A 36 18.49 4.28 -20.67
CA GLN A 36 18.02 3.62 -21.89
C GLN A 36 18.70 4.27 -23.09
N LEU A 37 19.38 3.46 -23.91
CA LEU A 37 20.12 3.93 -25.08
C LEU A 37 19.21 4.12 -26.29
N ASP A 38 18.18 3.30 -26.42
CA ASP A 38 17.24 3.34 -27.56
C ASP A 38 16.23 4.50 -27.47
N SER A 39 16.14 5.16 -26.31
CA SER A 39 15.22 6.26 -26.07
C SER A 39 15.99 7.51 -25.61
N PRO A 40 16.47 8.35 -26.55
CA PRO A 40 17.29 9.51 -26.23
C PRO A 40 16.55 10.58 -25.40
N LYS A 41 15.21 10.53 -25.34
CA LYS A 41 14.39 11.42 -24.49
C LYS A 41 14.30 10.95 -23.04
N SER A 42 14.68 9.70 -22.76
CA SER A 42 14.61 9.14 -21.41
C SER A 42 15.68 9.76 -20.51
N LYS A 43 15.29 10.18 -19.31
CA LYS A 43 16.25 10.65 -18.30
C LYS A 43 16.87 9.44 -17.60
N PRO A 44 18.17 9.49 -17.25
CA PRO A 44 18.81 8.41 -16.51
C PRO A 44 18.13 8.24 -15.14
N LEU A 45 17.82 7.00 -14.81
CA LEU A 45 17.26 6.59 -13.53
C LEU A 45 18.39 6.33 -12.53
N TRP A 46 18.26 6.88 -11.34
CA TRP A 46 19.23 6.71 -10.25
C TRP A 46 18.60 5.87 -9.14
N LEU A 47 19.26 4.77 -8.80
CA LEU A 47 18.83 3.80 -7.82
C LEU A 47 19.85 3.75 -6.68
N GLY A 48 19.35 3.67 -5.45
CA GLY A 48 20.17 3.40 -4.27
C GLY A 48 19.92 1.97 -3.79
N TRP A 49 20.98 1.19 -3.63
CA TRP A 49 20.93 -0.13 -3.00
C TRP A 49 21.56 -0.09 -1.62
N HIS A 50 20.87 -0.70 -0.66
CA HIS A 50 21.35 -0.91 0.69
C HIS A 50 20.96 -2.32 1.15
N GLY A 51 21.95 -3.17 1.40
CA GLY A 51 21.78 -4.56 1.77
C GLY A 51 23.14 -5.27 1.83
N GLU A 52 23.18 -6.48 2.39
CA GLU A 52 24.42 -7.24 2.56
C GLU A 52 25.02 -7.68 1.22
N GLN A 53 24.19 -8.22 0.33
CA GLN A 53 24.60 -8.67 -0.99
C GLN A 53 23.82 -7.90 -2.05
N ILE A 54 24.51 -7.43 -3.08
CA ILE A 54 23.88 -6.77 -4.22
C ILE A 54 23.50 -7.84 -5.25
N PRO A 55 22.22 -7.91 -5.67
CA PRO A 55 21.82 -8.77 -6.76
C PRO A 55 22.52 -8.37 -8.06
N ASN A 56 22.34 -9.16 -9.11
CA ASN A 56 22.83 -8.79 -10.43
C ASN A 56 22.23 -7.43 -10.84
N LEU A 57 23.00 -6.58 -11.51
CA LEU A 57 22.57 -5.23 -11.90
C LEU A 57 21.28 -5.25 -12.75
N ILE A 58 21.07 -6.30 -13.53
CA ILE A 58 19.86 -6.50 -14.34
C ILE A 58 18.67 -6.83 -13.43
N GLU A 59 18.85 -7.72 -12.46
CA GLU A 59 17.82 -8.09 -11.49
C GLU A 59 17.36 -6.88 -10.66
N ILE A 60 18.26 -5.95 -10.35
CA ILE A 60 17.92 -4.71 -9.65
C ILE A 60 16.96 -3.86 -10.48
N VAL A 61 17.12 -3.83 -11.80
CA VAL A 61 16.18 -3.12 -12.69
C VAL A 61 14.80 -3.79 -12.62
N ASP A 62 14.74 -5.11 -12.71
CA ASP A 62 13.48 -5.86 -12.60
C ASP A 62 12.81 -5.65 -11.23
N LEU A 63 13.56 -5.73 -10.14
CA LEU A 63 13.08 -5.45 -8.79
C LEU A 63 12.55 -4.02 -8.68
N TYR A 64 13.23 -3.05 -9.28
CA TYR A 64 12.76 -1.67 -9.27
C TYR A 64 11.46 -1.49 -10.07
N LEU A 65 11.31 -2.16 -11.22
CA LEU A 65 10.08 -2.09 -12.01
C LEU A 65 8.86 -2.62 -11.24
N ARG A 66 9.07 -3.59 -10.34
CA ARG A 66 8.01 -4.11 -9.46
C ARG A 66 7.52 -3.07 -8.45
N ARG A 67 8.28 -1.99 -8.17
CA ARG A 67 7.87 -0.89 -7.29
C ARG A 67 6.52 -0.28 -7.69
N LEU A 68 6.23 -0.17 -8.98
CA LEU A 68 4.96 0.43 -9.45
C LEU A 68 3.72 -0.35 -9.00
N THR A 69 3.88 -1.64 -8.69
CA THR A 69 2.81 -2.50 -8.19
C THR A 69 2.17 -1.94 -6.93
N ILE A 70 2.96 -1.34 -6.02
CA ILE A 70 2.42 -0.78 -4.77
C ILE A 70 1.52 0.44 -5.03
N GLU A 71 1.88 1.28 -6.01
CA GLU A 71 1.09 2.45 -6.38
C GLU A 71 -0.24 2.03 -7.01
N HIS A 72 -0.21 1.00 -7.85
CA HIS A 72 -1.41 0.39 -8.41
C HIS A 72 -2.29 -0.22 -7.32
N TRP A 73 -1.70 -0.87 -6.31
CA TRP A 73 -2.42 -1.39 -5.16
C TRP A 73 -3.06 -0.27 -4.33
N TYR A 74 -2.35 0.83 -4.05
CA TYR A 74 -2.91 1.97 -3.33
C TYR A 74 -4.08 2.62 -4.07
N ARG A 75 -3.98 2.72 -5.40
CA ARG A 75 -5.10 3.21 -6.21
C ARG A 75 -6.29 2.26 -6.11
N PHE A 76 -6.04 0.96 -6.24
CA PHE A 76 -7.07 -0.08 -6.15
C PHE A 76 -7.77 -0.09 -4.77
N SER A 77 -7.01 -0.05 -3.67
CA SER A 77 -7.59 -0.07 -2.31
C SER A 77 -8.42 1.17 -2.02
N LYS A 78 -7.96 2.36 -2.41
CA LYS A 78 -8.72 3.61 -2.24
C LYS A 78 -9.99 3.64 -3.07
N GLN A 79 -9.92 3.22 -4.34
CA GLN A 79 -11.02 3.36 -5.29
C GLN A 79 -12.03 2.21 -5.18
N ARG A 80 -11.55 0.96 -5.19
CA ARG A 80 -12.41 -0.22 -5.29
C ARG A 80 -12.75 -0.86 -3.95
N LEU A 81 -11.80 -0.86 -3.00
CA LEU A 81 -12.01 -1.38 -1.63
C LEU A 81 -12.51 -0.30 -0.66
N HIS A 82 -12.74 0.91 -1.16
CA HIS A 82 -13.29 2.02 -0.38
C HIS A 82 -12.48 2.35 0.88
N TRP A 83 -11.16 2.17 0.84
CA TRP A 83 -10.29 2.38 2.00
C TRP A 83 -10.49 3.75 2.68
N THR A 84 -10.71 4.82 1.90
CA THR A 84 -10.89 6.19 2.43
C THR A 84 -12.34 6.65 2.52
N LEU A 85 -13.31 5.79 2.19
CA LEU A 85 -14.73 6.14 2.22
C LEU A 85 -15.33 6.20 3.64
N PRO A 86 -15.01 5.29 4.59
CA PRO A 86 -15.66 5.30 5.89
C PRO A 86 -15.19 6.46 6.76
N ASN A 87 -16.16 7.22 7.30
CA ASN A 87 -15.91 8.32 8.24
C ASN A 87 -15.74 7.81 9.67
N LEU A 88 -14.61 7.17 9.94
CA LEU A 88 -14.32 6.53 11.23
C LEU A 88 -14.07 7.55 12.35
N GLY A 89 -14.43 7.14 13.57
CA GLY A 89 -14.56 8.00 14.74
C GLY A 89 -13.24 8.34 15.46
N THR A 90 -12.30 7.41 15.38
CA THR A 90 -11.12 7.32 16.23
C THR A 90 -9.94 6.80 15.42
N LYS A 91 -8.72 7.05 15.89
CA LYS A 91 -7.51 6.58 15.19
C LYS A 91 -7.47 5.05 15.15
N GLU A 92 -7.80 4.41 16.26
CA GLU A 92 -7.78 2.96 16.43
C GLU A 92 -8.81 2.26 15.52
N GLN A 93 -9.88 2.95 15.15
CA GLN A 93 -10.80 2.45 14.11
C GLN A 93 -10.19 2.57 12.72
N CYS A 94 -9.56 3.70 12.39
CA CYS A 94 -8.88 3.89 11.10
C CYS A 94 -7.74 2.88 10.90
N ASP A 95 -6.96 2.62 11.94
CA ASP A 95 -5.86 1.65 11.91
C ASP A 95 -6.42 0.25 11.64
N ARG A 96 -7.41 -0.20 12.44
CA ARG A 96 -8.08 -1.50 12.22
C ARG A 96 -8.70 -1.64 10.83
N TRP A 97 -9.29 -0.58 10.29
CA TRP A 97 -9.82 -0.60 8.93
C TRP A 97 -8.72 -0.72 7.87
N SER A 98 -7.57 -0.10 8.10
CA SER A 98 -6.41 -0.19 7.21
C SER A 98 -5.78 -1.58 7.25
N ASP A 99 -5.74 -2.21 8.43
CA ASP A 99 -5.24 -3.59 8.62
C ASP A 99 -6.05 -4.62 7.84
N LEU A 100 -7.33 -4.35 7.55
CA LEU A 100 -8.19 -5.21 6.73
C LEU A 100 -7.88 -5.13 5.23
N MET A 101 -7.30 -4.04 4.72
CA MET A 101 -7.11 -3.86 3.27
C MET A 101 -6.22 -4.93 2.63
N PRO A 102 -5.07 -5.32 3.22
CA PRO A 102 -4.29 -6.44 2.71
C PRO A 102 -5.06 -7.76 2.77
N MET A 103 -5.82 -8.02 3.83
CA MET A 103 -6.61 -9.25 3.98
C MET A 103 -7.66 -9.39 2.86
N VAL A 104 -8.44 -8.33 2.63
CA VAL A 104 -9.43 -8.30 1.54
C VAL A 104 -8.75 -8.45 0.17
N THR A 105 -7.57 -7.87 -0.01
CA THR A 105 -6.80 -8.06 -1.26
C THR A 105 -6.41 -9.52 -1.46
N TRP A 106 -5.99 -10.21 -0.41
CA TRP A 106 -5.66 -11.64 -0.45
C TRP A 106 -6.88 -12.51 -0.74
N GLU A 107 -8.03 -12.23 -0.11
CA GLU A 107 -9.29 -12.93 -0.38
C GLU A 107 -9.69 -12.81 -1.86
N LEU A 108 -9.60 -11.61 -2.44
CA LEU A 108 -9.84 -11.40 -3.87
C LEU A 108 -8.81 -12.12 -4.74
N TRP A 109 -7.55 -12.16 -4.34
CA TRP A 109 -6.52 -12.86 -5.10
C TRP A 109 -6.76 -14.39 -5.10
N LEU A 110 -7.17 -14.97 -3.98
CA LEU A 110 -7.49 -16.39 -3.87
C LEU A 110 -8.77 -16.74 -4.65
N ALA A 111 -9.80 -15.90 -4.56
CA ALA A 111 -11.07 -16.15 -5.25
C ALA A 111 -10.96 -16.03 -6.78
N ARG A 112 -9.94 -15.34 -7.31
CA ARG A 112 -9.78 -15.08 -8.75
C ARG A 112 -9.84 -16.35 -9.61
N GLY A 113 -9.36 -17.49 -9.09
CA GLY A 113 -9.29 -18.75 -9.84
C GLY A 113 -10.59 -19.55 -9.80
N MET A 114 -11.52 -19.20 -8.91
CA MET A 114 -12.80 -19.89 -8.72
C MET A 114 -13.97 -19.14 -9.38
N MET A 115 -13.71 -17.95 -9.92
CA MET A 115 -14.75 -17.05 -10.40
C MET A 115 -14.74 -16.91 -11.91
N GLU A 116 -15.92 -16.85 -12.50
CA GLU A 116 -16.12 -16.44 -13.88
C GLU A 116 -16.11 -14.90 -13.99
N ASP A 117 -15.77 -14.38 -15.18
CA ASP A 117 -15.81 -12.93 -15.41
C ASP A 117 -17.26 -12.45 -15.50
N HIS A 118 -17.56 -11.34 -14.82
CA HIS A 118 -18.86 -10.68 -14.86
C HIS A 118 -18.72 -9.26 -15.41
N PRO A 119 -18.39 -9.08 -16.70
CA PRO A 119 -18.13 -7.78 -17.29
C PRO A 119 -19.40 -6.92 -17.38
N LEU A 120 -19.25 -5.60 -17.24
CA LEU A 120 -20.28 -4.63 -17.62
C LEU A 120 -20.47 -4.63 -19.15
N PRO A 121 -21.60 -4.13 -19.67
CA PRO A 121 -21.91 -4.22 -21.11
C PRO A 121 -20.85 -3.65 -22.06
N TRP A 122 -20.08 -2.64 -21.61
CA TRP A 122 -19.01 -2.02 -22.40
C TRP A 122 -17.62 -2.58 -22.12
N GLN A 123 -17.51 -3.54 -21.19
CA GLN A 123 -16.25 -4.14 -20.78
C GLN A 123 -15.99 -5.42 -21.57
N LYS A 124 -14.77 -5.58 -22.09
CA LYS A 124 -14.35 -6.86 -22.70
C LYS A 124 -14.25 -7.96 -21.64
N ALA A 125 -14.64 -9.17 -22.01
CA ALA A 125 -14.44 -10.36 -21.19
C ALA A 125 -12.95 -10.68 -21.02
N GLN A 126 -12.56 -11.21 -19.86
CA GLN A 126 -11.19 -11.54 -19.50
C GLN A 126 -11.10 -12.93 -18.89
N SER A 127 -10.13 -13.74 -19.33
CA SER A 127 -9.84 -15.04 -18.73
C SER A 127 -8.97 -14.95 -17.47
N ASN A 128 -8.04 -14.00 -17.45
CA ASN A 128 -7.20 -13.73 -16.27
C ASN A 128 -7.73 -12.49 -15.54
N LEU A 129 -8.49 -12.72 -14.47
CA LEU A 129 -9.17 -11.66 -13.73
C LEU A 129 -8.17 -10.77 -12.99
N THR A 130 -8.26 -9.46 -13.23
CA THR A 130 -7.57 -8.46 -12.41
C THR A 130 -8.26 -8.32 -11.05
N PRO A 131 -7.60 -7.83 -9.99
CA PRO A 131 -8.23 -7.62 -8.68
C PRO A 131 -9.52 -6.78 -8.76
N GLY A 132 -9.57 -5.81 -9.67
CA GLY A 132 -10.78 -5.02 -9.96
C GLY A 132 -11.93 -5.84 -10.52
N ARG A 133 -11.64 -6.78 -11.43
CA ARG A 133 -12.62 -7.71 -12.01
C ARG A 133 -13.10 -8.72 -10.99
N THR A 134 -12.19 -9.30 -10.22
CA THR A 134 -12.57 -10.23 -9.16
C THR A 134 -13.47 -9.54 -8.15
N ALA A 135 -13.13 -8.32 -7.71
CA ALA A 135 -14.00 -7.56 -6.80
C ALA A 135 -15.39 -7.29 -7.40
N GLN A 136 -15.50 -7.09 -8.72
CA GLN A 136 -16.78 -6.86 -9.42
C GLN A 136 -17.71 -8.08 -9.34
N GLY A 137 -17.18 -9.29 -9.54
CA GLY A 137 -17.96 -10.53 -9.44
C GLY A 137 -18.09 -11.10 -8.02
N PHE A 138 -17.37 -10.56 -7.03
CA PHE A 138 -17.17 -11.22 -5.73
C PHE A 138 -18.47 -11.42 -4.94
N GLY A 139 -19.51 -10.63 -5.24
CA GLY A 139 -20.84 -10.83 -4.68
C GLY A 139 -21.42 -12.23 -4.93
N ALA A 140 -21.09 -12.87 -6.05
CA ALA A 140 -21.50 -14.25 -6.34
C ALA A 140 -20.87 -15.26 -5.37
N VAL A 141 -19.59 -15.07 -5.04
CA VAL A 141 -18.89 -15.92 -4.05
C VAL A 141 -19.51 -15.73 -2.66
N ILE A 142 -19.78 -14.49 -2.25
CA ILE A 142 -20.44 -14.20 -0.98
C ILE A 142 -21.83 -14.85 -0.92
N ALA A 143 -22.58 -14.85 -2.03
CA ALA A 143 -23.90 -15.47 -2.09
C ALA A 143 -23.84 -17.01 -1.90
N VAL A 144 -22.81 -17.67 -2.45
CA VAL A 144 -22.61 -19.12 -2.31
C VAL A 144 -22.12 -19.51 -0.92
N VAL A 145 -21.14 -18.77 -0.39
CA VAL A 145 -20.62 -18.98 0.98
C VAL A 145 -21.71 -18.69 2.02
N GLY A 146 -22.62 -17.76 1.70
CA GLY A 146 -23.64 -17.29 2.62
C GLY A 146 -23.08 -16.35 3.67
N THR A 147 -23.89 -16.06 4.69
CA THR A 147 -23.49 -15.24 5.83
C THR A 147 -23.48 -16.08 7.10
N PRO A 148 -22.40 -16.04 7.90
CA PRO A 148 -22.43 -16.62 9.24
C PRO A 148 -23.28 -15.77 10.21
N ALA A 149 -23.75 -14.60 9.77
CA ALA A 149 -24.55 -13.71 10.60
C ALA A 149 -25.92 -14.33 10.91
N LEU A 150 -26.32 -14.22 12.18
CA LEU A 150 -27.68 -14.54 12.62
C LEU A 150 -28.70 -13.68 11.87
N SER A 151 -29.93 -14.19 11.76
CA SER A 151 -31.04 -13.41 11.22
C SER A 151 -31.15 -12.06 11.93
N PRO A 152 -31.38 -10.96 11.18
CA PRO A 152 -31.49 -9.64 11.78
C PRO A 152 -32.62 -9.63 12.81
N GLN A 153 -32.38 -9.01 13.97
CA GLN A 153 -33.44 -8.84 14.95
C GLN A 153 -34.60 -8.04 14.35
N PRO A 154 -35.86 -8.43 14.58
CA PRO A 154 -37.01 -7.69 14.09
C PRO A 154 -36.93 -6.26 14.61
N ARG A 155 -37.03 -5.30 13.70
CA ARG A 155 -36.94 -3.87 14.02
C ARG A 155 -38.17 -3.45 14.82
N GLY A 156 -38.11 -3.60 16.13
CA GLY A 156 -39.07 -3.03 17.06
C GLY A 156 -38.94 -1.51 17.17
N LYS A 157 -39.90 -0.86 17.84
CA LYS A 157 -39.69 0.51 18.32
C LYS A 157 -38.61 0.47 19.39
N SER A 158 -37.45 1.06 19.10
CA SER A 158 -36.42 1.26 20.12
C SER A 158 -37.04 2.03 21.30
N PRO A 159 -36.69 1.70 22.56
CA PRO A 159 -37.20 2.38 23.76
C PRO A 159 -36.95 3.90 23.82
N GLY A 160 -36.32 4.48 22.80
CA GLY A 160 -35.90 5.87 22.79
C GLY A 160 -34.75 6.12 23.76
N SER A 161 -34.23 7.34 23.75
CA SER A 161 -33.26 7.77 24.76
C SER A 161 -34.00 7.92 26.09
N LYS A 162 -33.40 7.47 27.21
CA LYS A 162 -33.96 7.74 28.54
C LYS A 162 -34.13 9.25 28.73
N LYS A 163 -35.31 9.66 29.18
CA LYS A 163 -35.63 11.07 29.45
C LYS A 163 -34.64 11.60 30.50
N GLY A 164 -34.00 12.74 30.23
CA GLY A 164 -32.97 13.34 31.10
C GLY A 164 -31.52 12.91 30.81
N GLN A 165 -31.27 11.99 29.87
CA GLN A 165 -29.91 11.60 29.51
C GLN A 165 -29.23 12.68 28.63
N ILE A 166 -28.25 13.38 29.20
CA ILE A 166 -27.47 14.40 28.49
C ILE A 166 -26.50 13.71 27.51
N ARG A 167 -26.59 14.06 26.23
CA ARG A 167 -25.64 13.57 25.21
C ARG A 167 -24.37 14.41 25.23
N ASN A 168 -23.23 13.76 25.47
CA ASN A 168 -21.93 14.42 25.34
C ASN A 168 -21.61 14.67 23.86
N LYS A 169 -21.19 15.89 23.53
CA LYS A 169 -20.69 16.22 22.19
C LYS A 169 -19.36 15.50 21.95
N ARG A 170 -19.14 15.02 20.72
CA ARG A 170 -17.85 14.42 20.32
C ARG A 170 -16.72 15.41 20.57
N LYS A 171 -15.62 14.94 21.17
CA LYS A 171 -14.42 15.76 21.43
C LYS A 171 -13.93 16.35 20.11
N ARG A 172 -13.92 17.68 20.01
CA ARG A 172 -13.36 18.41 18.87
C ARG A 172 -11.87 18.62 19.14
N TYR A 173 -11.03 18.21 18.19
CA TYR A 173 -9.60 18.48 18.23
C TYR A 173 -9.32 19.77 17.44
N PRO A 174 -8.34 20.59 17.86
CA PRO A 174 -7.99 21.80 17.14
C PRO A 174 -7.48 21.47 15.73
N ILE A 175 -7.81 22.30 14.75
CA ILE A 175 -7.34 22.16 13.37
C ILE A 175 -5.84 22.47 13.35
N VAL A 176 -5.01 21.48 13.03
CA VAL A 176 -3.58 21.70 12.80
C VAL A 176 -3.39 22.34 11.43
N LYS A 177 -3.15 23.65 11.40
CA LYS A 177 -2.79 24.38 10.18
C LYS A 177 -1.29 24.25 9.95
N LYS A 178 -0.86 23.75 8.80
CA LYS A 178 0.55 23.79 8.39
C LYS A 178 0.93 25.23 8.01
N GLY A 179 1.61 25.95 8.90
CA GLY A 179 2.24 27.25 8.60
C GLY A 179 2.36 28.22 9.79
N LYS A 180 3.58 28.76 9.98
CA LYS A 180 4.02 29.82 10.90
C LYS A 180 3.86 29.56 12.41
N GLY A 181 4.36 28.42 12.88
CA GLY A 181 4.76 28.26 14.28
C GLY A 181 6.08 27.50 14.28
N LYS A 182 7.03 27.88 15.14
CA LYS A 182 8.20 27.03 15.38
C LYS A 182 7.65 25.66 15.76
N PHE A 183 7.95 24.63 14.96
CA PHE A 183 7.80 23.26 15.40
C PHE A 183 8.78 23.14 16.58
N GLU A 184 8.32 23.41 17.79
CA GLU A 184 8.99 22.90 18.96
C GLU A 184 8.84 21.39 18.85
N SER A 185 9.85 20.78 18.25
CA SER A 185 10.09 19.35 18.37
C SER A 185 9.94 19.05 19.85
N GLN A 186 8.87 18.36 20.23
CA GLN A 186 8.82 17.76 21.54
C GLN A 186 10.12 16.97 21.65
N LYS A 187 11.03 17.42 22.53
CA LYS A 187 12.23 16.68 22.86
C LYS A 187 11.75 15.30 23.26
N LYS A 188 11.87 14.32 22.36
CA LYS A 188 11.76 12.91 22.72
C LYS A 188 12.83 12.71 23.78
N LYS A 189 12.43 12.65 25.05
CA LYS A 189 13.26 12.01 26.07
C LYS A 189 13.64 10.66 25.47
N HIS A 190 14.94 10.43 25.32
CA HIS A 190 15.49 9.12 24.96
C HIS A 190 15.08 8.16 26.08
N LYS A 191 13.87 7.63 25.98
CA LYS A 191 13.46 6.44 26.68
C LYS A 191 13.80 5.30 25.73
N LYS A 192 14.68 4.43 26.19
CA LYS A 192 15.16 3.23 25.50
C LYS A 192 14.02 2.21 25.49
N ASP A 193 12.89 2.60 24.91
CA ASP A 193 11.71 1.76 24.75
C ASP A 193 11.64 1.49 23.24
N GLU A 194 11.66 0.21 22.90
CA GLU A 194 11.54 -0.37 21.56
C GLU A 194 10.70 0.52 20.65
N ILE A 195 11.38 1.18 19.71
CA ILE A 195 10.73 2.02 18.70
C ILE A 195 9.89 1.09 17.84
N SER A 196 8.60 1.07 18.13
CA SER A 196 7.47 0.73 17.27
C SER A 196 7.88 0.45 15.82
N LEU A 197 8.22 -0.81 15.57
CA LEU A 197 8.47 -1.41 14.26
C LEU A 197 7.22 -1.35 13.34
N ILE A 198 6.08 -0.90 13.86
CA ILE A 198 4.76 -1.02 13.22
C ILE A 198 4.56 -0.04 12.05
N ASN A 199 5.22 1.13 12.02
CA ASN A 199 5.04 2.09 10.91
C ASN A 199 6.17 2.12 9.88
N LEU A 200 7.29 1.44 10.13
CA LEU A 200 8.32 1.19 9.10
C LEU A 200 8.20 -0.20 8.47
N ASN A 201 7.60 -1.19 9.16
CA ASN A 201 7.39 -2.52 8.58
C ASN A 201 6.38 -2.53 7.43
N ILE A 202 5.43 -1.60 7.36
CA ILE A 202 4.52 -1.53 6.20
C ILE A 202 5.26 -1.07 4.92
N CYS A 203 6.40 -0.38 5.01
CA CYS A 203 7.22 -0.06 3.83
C CYS A 203 8.37 -1.06 3.60
N PHE A 204 8.93 -1.68 4.65
CA PHE A 204 10.05 -2.61 4.50
C PHE A 204 9.63 -4.06 4.25
N SER A 205 8.47 -4.52 4.75
CA SER A 205 8.01 -5.89 4.53
C SER A 205 7.49 -6.14 3.10
N TYR A 206 7.14 -5.08 2.35
CA TYR A 206 6.78 -5.23 0.93
C TYR A 206 8.00 -5.32 0.00
N LEU A 207 9.22 -5.12 0.50
CA LEU A 207 10.45 -5.45 -0.24
C LEU A 207 10.78 -6.95 -0.17
N LEU A 208 10.05 -7.73 0.64
CA LEU A 208 10.26 -9.17 0.88
C LEU A 208 9.17 -10.06 0.24
N ILE A 209 8.19 -9.46 -0.45
CA ILE A 209 7.27 -10.18 -1.34
C ILE A 209 7.65 -9.84 -2.78
N VAL A 210 8.85 -10.27 -3.18
CA VAL A 210 9.04 -10.92 -4.48
C VAL A 210 10.21 -11.89 -4.43
#